data_AF-A0A2P5CU66-F1
#
_entry.id   AF-A0A2P5CU66-F1
#
_cell.length_a   1.000
_cell.length_b   1.000
_cell.length_c   1.000
_cell.angle_alpha   90.00
_cell.angle_beta   90.00
_cell.angle_gamma   90.00
#
_symmetry.space_group_name_H-M   'P 1'
#
loop_
_entity.id
_entity.type
_entity.pdbx_description
1 polymer ?
#
loop_
_entity_poly.entity_id
_entity_poly.type
_entity_poly.pdbx_seq_one_letter_code
_entity_poly.pdbx_strand_id
1 'polypeptide(L)'
;MNLSQSQQSISVYFTKLESIWDELNNYRPVCNCGKCTCGGVKALNDCYQLEYIMSFLMGLHDSFAHIQGQVLALDPMPPINKVFALISQDEHQRKVGITASDSANTMAFAA
;
A
#
# COMPACT_ATOMS: atom_id res chain seq x y z
N MET A 1 -6.88 -1.49 13.90
CA MET A 1 -7.48 -0.33 13.21
C MET A 1 -8.53 -0.82 12.23
N ASN A 2 -9.69 -0.18 12.14
CA ASN A 2 -10.73 -0.51 11.16
C ASN A 2 -10.83 0.67 10.16
N LEU A 3 -9.80 0.81 9.31
CA LEU A 3 -9.78 1.81 8.25
C LEU A 3 -9.80 1.10 6.90
N SER A 4 -10.85 1.34 6.12
CA SER A 4 -11.00 0.82 4.75
C SER A 4 -11.01 1.96 3.73
N GLN A 5 -10.51 1.69 2.52
CA GLN A 5 -10.52 2.61 1.39
C GLN A 5 -11.95 3.00 1.00
N SER A 6 -12.89 2.06 1.09
CA SER A 6 -14.28 2.22 0.66
C SER A 6 -14.33 2.74 -0.80
N GLN A 7 -14.95 3.89 -1.07
CA GLN A 7 -15.02 4.50 -2.42
C GLN A 7 -13.99 5.62 -2.63
N GLN A 8 -13.01 5.78 -1.74
CA GLN A 8 -12.02 6.86 -1.83
C GLN A 8 -10.85 6.48 -2.75
N SER A 9 -10.15 7.48 -3.28
CA SER A 9 -8.91 7.23 -4.03
C SER A 9 -7.83 6.65 -3.11
N ILE A 10 -6.85 5.95 -3.71
CA ILE A 10 -5.74 5.35 -2.96
C ILE A 10 -4.97 6.41 -2.19
N SER A 11 -4.74 7.58 -2.79
CA SER A 11 -4.06 8.70 -2.13
C SER A 11 -4.78 9.19 -0.88
N VAL A 12 -6.12 9.37 -0.93
CA VAL A 12 -6.89 9.85 0.22
C VAL A 12 -6.90 8.82 1.34
N TYR A 13 -7.08 7.54 0.99
CA TYR A 13 -7.02 6.45 1.95
C TYR A 13 -5.63 6.36 2.61
N PHE A 14 -4.56 6.43 1.82
CA PHE A 14 -3.18 6.36 2.29
C PHE A 14 -2.87 7.48 3.30
N THR A 15 -3.22 8.72 3.00
CA THR A 15 -2.99 9.85 3.91
C THR A 15 -3.74 9.70 5.23
N LYS A 16 -4.97 9.17 5.21
CA LYS A 16 -5.71 8.89 6.45
C LYS A 16 -5.03 7.81 7.29
N LEU A 17 -4.54 6.76 6.63
CA LEU A 17 -3.81 5.69 7.29
C LEU A 17 -2.50 6.21 7.90
N GLU A 18 -1.72 6.98 7.13
CA GLU A 18 -0.49 7.64 7.56
C GLU A 18 -0.71 8.49 8.82
N SER A 19 -1.76 9.32 8.84
CA SER A 19 -2.10 10.12 10.03
C SER A 19 -2.30 9.28 11.29
N ILE A 20 -3.02 8.16 11.20
CA ILE A 20 -3.25 7.29 12.37
C ILE A 20 -1.94 6.58 12.78
N TRP A 21 -1.12 6.20 11.80
CA TRP A 21 0.16 5.56 12.06
C TRP A 21 1.17 6.51 12.69
N ASP A 22 1.21 7.77 12.27
CA ASP A 22 2.01 8.82 12.90
C ASP A 22 1.59 9.07 14.35
N GLU A 23 0.28 9.12 14.62
CA GLU A 23 -0.25 9.21 15.98
C GLU A 23 0.20 8.02 16.84
N LEU A 24 0.07 6.78 16.33
CA LEU A 24 0.54 5.59 17.04
C LEU A 24 2.05 5.58 17.27
N ASN A 25 2.83 6.12 16.34
CA ASN A 25 4.28 6.13 16.43
C ASN A 25 4.76 6.93 17.66
N ASN A 26 3.99 7.93 18.10
CA ASN A 26 4.27 8.68 19.33
C ASN A 26 4.17 7.84 20.60
N TYR A 27 3.43 6.73 20.57
CA TYR A 27 3.25 5.83 21.72
C TYR A 27 4.20 4.62 21.69
N ARG A 28 4.99 4.47 20.62
CA ARG A 28 5.88 3.31 20.48
C ARG A 28 7.11 3.43 21.36
N PRO A 29 7.55 2.33 21.98
CA PRO A 29 8.71 2.36 22.86
C PRO A 29 9.98 2.66 22.06
N VAL A 30 10.73 3.68 22.50
CA VAL A 30 12.03 4.04 21.95
C VAL A 30 13.13 3.57 22.90
N CYS A 31 14.18 2.91 22.40
CA CYS A 31 15.34 2.60 23.24
C CYS A 31 16.19 3.85 23.43
N ASN A 32 16.11 4.46 24.61
CA ASN A 32 16.95 5.59 24.99
C ASN A 32 18.34 5.16 25.52
N CYS A 33 18.62 3.86 25.44
CA CYS A 33 19.81 3.21 25.95
C CYS A 33 21.12 3.62 25.22
N GLY A 34 21.02 4.22 24.03
CA GLY A 34 22.14 4.71 23.20
C GLY A 34 23.18 3.66 22.76
N LYS A 35 23.07 2.41 23.25
CA LYS A 35 24.09 1.36 23.15
C LYS A 35 23.52 -0.05 22.94
N CYS A 36 22.21 -0.26 22.71
CA CYS A 36 21.71 -1.63 22.45
C CYS A 36 22.21 -2.12 21.09
N THR A 37 23.12 -3.09 21.13
CA THR A 37 23.57 -3.86 19.97
C THR A 37 22.81 -5.17 19.80
N CYS A 38 21.83 -5.40 20.69
CA CYS A 38 20.99 -6.58 20.79
C CYS A 38 20.12 -6.87 19.55
N GLY A 39 20.01 -5.93 18.60
CA GLY A 39 19.16 -6.06 17.41
C GLY A 39 17.65 -5.99 17.66
N GLY A 40 17.20 -6.10 18.92
CA GLY A 40 15.78 -6.12 19.27
C GLY A 40 14.99 -4.88 18.83
N VAL A 41 15.59 -3.69 18.92
CA VAL A 41 14.97 -2.45 18.44
C VAL A 41 14.75 -2.48 16.92
N LYS A 42 15.72 -3.01 16.17
CA LYS A 42 15.59 -3.16 14.72
C LYS A 42 14.49 -4.14 14.37
N ALA A 43 14.48 -5.32 15.01
CA ALA A 43 13.43 -6.33 14.79
C ALA A 43 12.03 -5.80 15.14
N LEU A 44 11.90 -5.01 16.20
CA LEU A 44 10.65 -4.32 16.55
C LEU A 44 10.22 -3.34 15.47
N ASN A 45 11.13 -2.50 14.98
CA ASN A 45 10.84 -1.56 13.91
C ASN A 45 10.45 -2.28 12.61
N ASP A 46 11.13 -3.37 12.27
CA ASP A 46 10.81 -4.17 11.08
C ASP A 46 9.40 -4.79 11.20
N CYS A 47 9.03 -5.29 12.38
CA CYS A 47 7.68 -5.77 12.68
C CYS A 47 6.63 -4.67 12.50
N TYR A 48 6.92 -3.48 13.04
CA TYR A 48 6.07 -2.30 12.92
C TYR A 48 5.88 -1.82 11.47
N GLN A 49 6.93 -1.89 10.64
CA GLN A 49 6.82 -1.60 9.21
C GLN A 49 5.96 -2.64 8.50
N LEU A 50 6.11 -3.92 8.84
CA LEU A 50 5.29 -4.99 8.29
C LEU A 50 3.82 -4.81 8.66
N GLU A 51 3.51 -4.51 9.91
CA GLU A 51 2.14 -4.20 10.36
C GLU A 51 1.54 -3.01 9.61
N TYR A 52 2.34 -1.99 9.29
CA TYR A 52 1.90 -0.82 8.54
C TYR A 52 1.51 -1.20 7.10
N ILE A 53 2.39 -1.95 6.43
CA ILE A 53 2.14 -2.46 5.07
C ILE A 53 0.90 -3.35 5.05
N MET A 54 0.77 -4.26 6.00
CA MET A 54 -0.40 -5.16 6.07
C MET A 54 -1.68 -4.39 6.36
N SER A 55 -1.64 -3.38 7.23
CA SER A 55 -2.80 -2.51 7.49
C SER A 55 -3.24 -1.77 6.23
N PHE A 56 -2.29 -1.28 5.43
CA PHE A 56 -2.57 -0.65 4.15
C PHE A 56 -3.21 -1.64 3.18
N LEU A 57 -2.58 -2.80 2.97
CA LEU A 57 -3.06 -3.80 2.03
C LEU A 57 -4.45 -4.32 2.43
N MET A 58 -4.68 -4.71 3.68
CA MET A 58 -5.97 -5.26 4.13
C MET A 58 -7.13 -4.27 4.08
N GLY A 59 -6.86 -2.97 4.13
CA GLY A 59 -7.91 -1.95 4.03
C GLY A 59 -8.23 -1.52 2.59
N LEU A 60 -7.51 -1.99 1.58
CA LEU A 60 -7.83 -1.72 0.18
C LEU A 60 -9.13 -2.41 -0.24
N HIS A 61 -9.79 -1.86 -1.25
CA HIS A 61 -10.95 -2.48 -1.87
C HIS A 61 -10.58 -3.78 -2.61
N ASP A 62 -11.50 -4.77 -2.63
CA ASP A 62 -11.27 -6.10 -3.22
C ASP A 62 -10.86 -6.07 -4.70
N SER A 63 -11.18 -4.98 -5.41
CA SER A 63 -10.72 -4.77 -6.79
C SER A 63 -9.20 -4.80 -6.93
N PHE A 64 -8.45 -4.48 -5.86
CA PHE A 64 -6.99 -4.48 -5.83
C PHE A 64 -6.38 -5.84 -5.44
N ALA A 65 -7.18 -6.90 -5.26
CA ALA A 65 -6.72 -8.23 -4.88
C ALA A 65 -5.56 -8.76 -5.74
N HIS A 66 -5.59 -8.48 -7.04
CA HIS A 66 -4.54 -8.91 -7.96
C HIS A 66 -3.18 -8.27 -7.64
N ILE A 67 -3.13 -6.94 -7.53
CA ILE A 67 -1.88 -6.22 -7.22
C ILE A 67 -1.44 -6.45 -5.78
N GLN A 68 -2.37 -6.65 -4.83
CA GLN A 68 -2.04 -7.09 -3.47
C GLN A 68 -1.29 -8.43 -3.49
N GLY A 69 -1.78 -9.42 -4.24
CA GLY A 69 -1.11 -10.72 -4.38
C GLY A 69 0.30 -10.59 -4.97
N GLN A 70 0.49 -9.72 -5.96
CA GLN A 70 1.81 -9.44 -6.52
C GLN A 70 2.75 -8.80 -5.50
N VAL A 71 2.27 -7.82 -4.72
CA VAL A 71 3.06 -7.18 -3.66
C VAL A 71 3.47 -8.18 -2.59
N LEU A 72 2.55 -9.05 -2.17
CA LEU A 72 2.79 -10.08 -1.16
C LEU A 72 3.81 -11.15 -1.63
N ALA A 73 3.96 -11.34 -2.93
CA ALA A 73 4.92 -12.27 -3.52
C ALA A 73 6.34 -11.68 -3.65
N LEU A 74 6.55 -10.40 -3.36
CA LEU A 74 7.88 -9.78 -3.40
C LEU A 74 8.72 -10.17 -2.18
N ASP A 75 9.92 -10.68 -2.43
CA ASP A 75 10.92 -11.00 -1.40
C ASP A 75 12.25 -10.26 -1.70
N PRO A 76 12.72 -9.36 -0.80
CA PRO A 76 12.12 -8.97 0.48
C PRO A 76 10.90 -8.06 0.34
N MET A 77 10.03 -8.09 1.35
CA MET A 77 8.84 -7.23 1.42
C MET A 77 9.23 -5.76 1.18
N PRO A 78 8.65 -5.08 0.18
CA PRO A 78 9.00 -3.71 -0.16
C PRO A 78 8.57 -2.72 0.94
N PRO A 79 9.23 -1.54 1.03
CA PRO A 79 8.81 -0.48 1.95
C PRO A 79 7.46 0.11 1.54
N ILE A 80 6.74 0.67 2.52
CA ILE A 80 5.39 1.21 2.34
C ILE A 80 5.27 2.20 1.15
N ASN A 81 6.25 3.07 0.94
CA ASN A 81 6.24 4.04 -0.16
C ASN A 81 6.22 3.36 -1.53
N LYS A 82 6.94 2.24 -1.67
CA LYS A 82 6.96 1.45 -2.91
C LYS A 82 5.64 0.69 -3.08
N VAL A 83 5.07 0.17 -1.99
CA VAL A 83 3.73 -0.46 -2.00
C VAL A 83 2.68 0.56 -2.46
N PHE A 84 2.66 1.75 -1.86
CA PHE A 84 1.77 2.84 -2.26
C PHE A 84 1.91 3.19 -3.74
N ALA A 85 3.14 3.35 -4.24
CA ALA A 85 3.38 3.66 -5.65
C ALA A 85 2.83 2.59 -6.60
N LEU A 86 3.04 1.30 -6.29
CA LEU A 86 2.54 0.18 -7.09
C LEU A 86 1.00 0.16 -7.14
N ILE A 87 0.34 0.33 -6.00
CA ILE A 87 -1.12 0.33 -5.92
C ILE A 87 -1.72 1.58 -6.59
N SER A 88 -1.10 2.75 -6.42
CA SER A 88 -1.52 4.00 -7.06
C SER A 88 -1.35 3.94 -8.58
N GLN A 89 -0.27 3.32 -9.05
CA GLN A 89 -0.06 3.07 -10.47
C GLN A 89 -1.14 2.13 -11.04
N ASP A 90 -1.49 1.06 -10.34
CA ASP A 90 -2.58 0.15 -10.73
C ASP A 90 -3.95 0.88 -10.77
N GLU A 91 -4.24 1.75 -9.79
CA GLU A 91 -5.45 2.60 -9.81
C GLU A 91 -5.50 3.48 -11.05
N HIS A 92 -4.38 4.12 -11.42
CA HIS A 92 -4.30 4.97 -12.60
C HIS A 92 -4.45 4.16 -13.89
N GLN A 93 -3.77 3.02 -14.01
CA GLN A 93 -3.86 2.14 -15.17
C GLN A 93 -5.27 1.63 -15.39
N ARG A 94 -6.04 1.34 -14.33
CA ARG A 94 -7.44 0.94 -14.46
C ARG A 94 -8.32 2.06 -15.00
N LYS A 95 -8.11 3.31 -14.55
CA LYS A 95 -8.83 4.47 -15.05
C LYS A 95 -8.57 4.70 -16.55
N VAL A 96 -7.34 4.45 -17.01
CA VAL A 96 -6.93 4.61 -18.42
C VAL A 96 -7.28 3.38 -19.27
N GLY A 97 -7.20 2.17 -18.73
CA GLY A 97 -7.54 0.93 -19.44
C GLY A 97 -9.03 0.85 -19.81
N ILE A 98 -9.90 1.45 -19.00
CA ILE A 98 -11.33 1.60 -19.31
C ILE A 98 -11.52 2.44 -20.60
N THR A 99 -10.71 3.48 -20.83
CA THR A 99 -10.88 4.34 -22.03
C THR A 99 -10.33 3.69 -23.31
N ALA A 100 -9.34 2.80 -23.20
CA ALA A 100 -8.78 2.07 -24.34
C ALA A 100 -9.72 0.95 -24.85
N SER A 101 -10.44 0.26 -23.96
CA SER A 101 -11.37 -0.80 -24.34
C SER A 101 -12.61 -0.28 -25.07
N ASP A 102 -13.07 0.94 -24.76
CA ASP A 102 -14.19 1.56 -25.48
C ASP A 102 -13.78 2.11 -26.86
N SER A 103 -12.50 2.43 -27.06
CA SER A 103 -11.99 2.95 -28.33
C SER A 103 -11.58 1.85 -29.33
N ALA A 104 -11.35 0.62 -28.85
CA ALA A 104 -10.93 -0.51 -29.68
C ALA A 104 -12.07 -1.14 -30.52
N ASN A 105 -13.34 -0.83 -30.21
CA ASN A 105 -14.49 -1.43 -30.91
C ASN A 105 -14.87 -0.73 -32.23
N THR A 106 -14.21 0.36 -32.64
CA THR A 106 -14.65 1.17 -33.80
C THR A 106 -13.71 1.15 -35.02
N MET A 107 -12.67 0.33 -35.02
CA MET A 107 -11.74 0.25 -36.18
C MET A 107 -11.72 -1.16 -36.78
N ALA A 108 -12.88 -1.61 -37.26
CA ALA A 108 -12.94 -2.67 -38.26
C ALA A 108 -12.57 -2.06 -39.63
N PHE A 109 -11.31 -2.22 -40.04
CA PHE A 109 -10.87 -1.86 -41.40
C PHE A 109 -11.47 -2.88 -42.37
N ALA A 110 -12.45 -2.45 -43.16
CA ALA A 110 -12.90 -3.19 -44.33
C ALA A 110 -11.79 -3.14 -45.40
N ALA A 111 -11.36 -4.31 -45.87
CA ALA A 111 -10.53 -4.49 -47.06
C ALA A 111 -11.32 -5.34 -48.07
#